data_AF-A0A1M5VLZ1-F1
#
_entry.id   AF-A0A1M5VLZ1-F1
#
_cell.length_a   1.000
_cell.length_b   1.000
_cell.length_c   1.000
_cell.angle_alpha   90.00
_cell.angle_beta   90.00
_cell.angle_gamma   90.00
#
_symmetry.space_group_name_H-M   'P 1'
#
loop_
_entity.id
_entity.type
_entity.pdbx_description
1 polymer ?
#
loop_
_entity_poly.entity_id
_entity_poly.type
_entity_poly.pdbx_seq_one_letter_code
_entity_poly.pdbx_strand_id
1 'polypeptide(L)'
;MKNIFIIGNGFDLAHGYDTDYASFIRYLIDNDKLIEKINTREGERTVVRNPGASRATHNSTFTTNKNGLNVKYEMFIDNEFLKEIIFKTNIEKWCDIEVLYYELLKPSKNPKKLNNELSQVKNELEKYLCQFNKEQNVIAEFSSFFEKIGKGRDNLVLNFNYTNTFERLYKNKIDSIEVLNFHGQLNSKTNPIIFGYAPTEEETKVLINKNDNEYLKNIKRYYYKQTQNENKLNEFLEKSDKNIVNSEEINVFVLGHSCGVSDRKILNDIFTDKNVKNINIMYYKDYQGYFDTLVNIDRVIGKESNYGVIRNFELSLQAPQKNDVEDIKVNFNNKLNVLVKELPVEIKKTYPTFKINS
;
A
#
# COMPACT_ATOMS: atom_id res chain seq x y z
N MET A 1 -13.77 -20.47 11.21
CA MET A 1 -13.47 -19.03 11.28
C MET A 1 -12.20 -18.76 10.47
N LYS A 2 -12.24 -17.80 9.54
CA LYS A 2 -11.13 -17.42 8.65
C LYS A 2 -10.57 -16.05 9.02
N ASN A 3 -9.36 -15.75 8.56
CA ASN A 3 -8.75 -14.43 8.73
C ASN A 3 -8.36 -13.80 7.38
N ILE A 4 -8.60 -12.50 7.26
CA ILE A 4 -8.03 -11.64 6.21
C ILE A 4 -7.11 -10.61 6.87
N PHE A 5 -5.86 -10.54 6.43
CA PHE A 5 -4.90 -9.52 6.83
C PHE A 5 -4.69 -8.54 5.67
N ILE A 6 -5.08 -7.29 5.84
CA ILE A 6 -4.89 -6.23 4.86
C ILE A 6 -3.62 -5.47 5.23
N ILE A 7 -2.60 -5.54 4.39
CA ILE A 7 -1.29 -4.94 4.63
C ILE A 7 -1.08 -3.76 3.68
N GLY A 8 -0.73 -2.60 4.24
CA GLY A 8 -0.39 -1.39 3.48
C GLY A 8 0.90 -0.72 3.94
N ASN A 9 1.21 0.45 3.39
CA ASN A 9 2.56 1.02 3.45
C ASN A 9 3.03 1.33 4.88
N GLY A 10 2.11 1.60 5.80
CA GLY A 10 2.41 1.76 7.22
C GLY A 10 3.05 0.52 7.85
N PHE A 11 2.84 -0.67 7.27
CA PHE A 11 3.53 -1.88 7.68
C PHE A 11 5.02 -1.79 7.35
N ASP A 12 5.40 -1.40 6.14
CA ASP A 12 6.82 -1.23 5.76
C ASP A 12 7.49 -0.12 6.59
N LEU A 13 6.79 1.00 6.79
CA LEU A 13 7.26 2.11 7.63
C LEU A 13 7.51 1.65 9.08
N ALA A 14 6.64 0.80 9.62
CA ALA A 14 6.83 0.25 10.97
C ALA A 14 8.12 -0.57 11.10
N HIS A 15 8.57 -1.21 10.00
CA HIS A 15 9.84 -1.95 9.91
C HIS A 15 11.05 -1.04 9.63
N GLY A 16 10.83 0.28 9.58
CA GLY A 16 11.86 1.27 9.30
C GLY A 16 12.30 1.33 7.84
N TYR A 17 11.45 0.91 6.91
CA TYR A 17 11.70 1.07 5.48
C TYR A 17 11.10 2.38 5.01
N ASP A 18 11.89 3.23 4.38
CA ASP A 18 11.46 4.56 3.91
C ASP A 18 10.66 4.47 2.60
N THR A 19 9.57 3.71 2.60
CA THR A 19 8.79 3.38 1.39
C THR A 19 7.71 4.41 1.04
N ASP A 20 7.56 5.47 1.82
CA ASP A 20 6.65 6.56 1.50
C ASP A 20 7.12 7.42 0.31
N TYR A 21 6.17 8.13 -0.32
CA TYR A 21 6.49 8.96 -1.47
C TYR A 21 7.40 10.14 -1.17
N ALA A 22 7.37 10.72 0.04
CA ALA A 22 8.26 11.84 0.35
C ALA A 22 9.72 11.37 0.39
N SER A 23 9.97 10.20 0.97
CA SER A 23 11.28 9.55 0.98
C SER A 23 11.73 9.16 -0.43
N PHE A 24 10.83 8.64 -1.26
CA PHE A 24 11.12 8.39 -2.67
C PHE A 24 11.51 9.67 -3.45
N ILE A 25 10.78 10.78 -3.26
CA ILE A 25 11.10 12.05 -3.92
C ILE A 25 12.46 12.59 -3.45
N ARG A 26 12.77 12.50 -2.15
CA ARG A 26 14.11 12.83 -1.64
C ARG A 26 15.18 11.97 -2.29
N TYR A 27 14.94 10.66 -2.42
CA TYR A 27 15.87 9.77 -3.13
C TYR A 27 16.11 10.20 -4.59
N LEU A 28 15.06 10.56 -5.33
CA LEU A 28 15.20 11.04 -6.71
C LEU A 28 16.08 12.29 -6.77
N ILE A 29 15.80 13.25 -5.88
CA ILE A 29 16.56 14.50 -5.79
C ILE A 29 18.00 14.18 -5.41
N ASP A 30 18.27 13.49 -4.30
CA ASP A 30 19.63 13.29 -3.77
C ASP A 30 20.53 12.47 -4.69
N ASN A 31 19.95 11.61 -5.53
CA ASN A 31 20.68 10.73 -6.44
C ASN A 31 20.59 11.17 -7.92
N ASP A 32 20.14 12.39 -8.18
CA ASP A 32 20.05 13.01 -9.51
C ASP A 32 19.30 12.12 -10.53
N LYS A 33 18.22 11.46 -10.06
CA LYS A 33 17.40 10.58 -10.90
C LYS A 33 16.37 11.40 -11.66
N LEU A 34 16.45 11.39 -12.99
CA LEU A 34 15.61 12.20 -13.89
C LEU A 34 15.78 13.72 -13.67
N ILE A 35 16.86 14.13 -13.01
CA ILE A 35 17.12 15.51 -12.60
C ILE A 35 18.57 15.84 -12.92
N GLU A 36 18.80 16.97 -13.58
CA GLU A 36 20.13 17.53 -13.74
C GLU A 36 20.31 18.71 -12.77
N LYS A 37 21.45 18.79 -12.08
CA LYS A 37 21.76 19.87 -11.13
C LYS A 37 22.94 20.70 -11.58
N ILE A 38 22.79 22.02 -11.53
CA ILE A 38 23.88 22.97 -11.71
C ILE A 38 24.16 23.68 -10.38
N ASN A 39 25.40 23.56 -9.89
CA ASN A 39 25.83 24.23 -8.67
C ASN A 39 25.96 25.73 -8.91
N THR A 40 25.21 26.54 -8.16
CA THR A 40 25.32 27.98 -8.17
C THR A 40 26.02 28.43 -6.89
N ARG A 41 27.35 28.23 -6.83
CA ARG A 41 28.16 28.93 -5.81
C ARG A 41 28.02 30.44 -6.04
N GLU A 42 27.80 31.19 -4.97
CA GLU A 42 28.06 32.62 -4.96
C GLU A 42 29.54 32.83 -5.30
N GLY A 43 29.85 33.18 -6.55
CA GLY A 43 31.17 33.68 -6.95
C GLY A 43 31.86 33.00 -8.13
N GLU A 44 31.79 31.68 -8.32
CA GLU A 44 32.53 31.01 -9.40
C GLU A 44 31.75 29.84 -10.02
N ARG A 45 31.39 30.01 -11.30
CA ARG A 45 30.69 29.00 -12.12
C ARG A 45 31.64 27.87 -12.49
N THR A 46 31.77 26.85 -11.65
CA THR A 46 32.35 25.57 -12.10
C THR A 46 31.23 24.72 -12.70
N VAL A 47 31.11 24.77 -14.02
CA VAL A 47 30.09 24.03 -14.80
C VAL A 47 30.59 22.61 -15.02
N VAL A 48 30.01 21.62 -14.32
CA VAL A 48 30.10 20.22 -14.74
C VAL A 48 28.96 19.98 -15.72
N ARG A 49 29.28 19.98 -17.02
CA ARG A 49 28.33 19.78 -18.12
C ARG A 49 28.19 18.30 -18.41
N ASN A 50 26.96 17.80 -18.46
CA ASN A 50 26.68 16.58 -19.21
C ASN A 50 26.57 16.98 -20.71
N PRO A 51 27.28 16.33 -21.65
CA PRO A 51 27.44 16.83 -23.02
C PRO A 51 26.17 16.88 -23.92
N GLY A 52 24.98 16.63 -23.39
CA GLY A 52 23.73 16.51 -24.17
C GLY A 52 22.59 17.46 -23.79
N ALA A 53 22.75 18.34 -22.80
CA ALA A 53 21.63 19.08 -22.22
C ALA A 53 21.17 20.30 -23.06
N SER A 54 19.89 20.34 -23.40
CA SER A 54 19.19 21.47 -24.03
C SER A 54 18.67 22.45 -22.96
N ARG A 55 18.85 23.76 -23.18
CA ARG A 55 18.54 24.87 -22.24
C ARG A 55 17.05 25.16 -22.01
N ALA A 56 16.13 24.24 -22.30
CA ALA A 56 14.72 24.59 -22.53
C ALA A 56 13.76 24.37 -21.35
N THR A 57 14.20 23.91 -20.18
CA THR A 57 13.30 23.55 -19.07
C THR A 57 13.48 24.48 -17.86
N HIS A 58 12.34 24.97 -17.34
CA HIS A 58 12.22 26.04 -16.34
C HIS A 58 12.91 25.72 -15.01
N ASN A 59 13.63 26.71 -14.46
CA ASN A 59 14.44 26.63 -13.25
C ASN A 59 13.58 26.68 -11.97
N SER A 60 13.82 25.79 -11.02
CA SER A 60 13.49 25.99 -9.61
C SER A 60 14.77 25.94 -8.77
N THR A 61 14.96 26.95 -7.93
CA THR A 61 16.14 27.05 -7.05
C THR A 61 15.88 26.24 -5.79
N PHE A 62 16.69 25.22 -5.55
CA PHE A 62 16.61 24.40 -4.35
C PHE A 62 17.82 24.63 -3.46
N THR A 63 17.59 24.68 -2.16
CA THR A 63 18.67 24.72 -1.15
C THR A 63 18.74 23.36 -0.50
N THR A 64 19.89 22.70 -0.56
CA THR A 64 20.12 21.46 0.17
C THR A 64 21.25 21.66 1.18
N ASN A 65 21.14 21.03 2.34
CA ASN A 65 22.19 21.03 3.34
C ASN A 65 23.09 19.81 3.07
N LYS A 66 24.29 20.06 2.54
CA LYS A 66 25.30 19.02 2.33
C LYS A 66 26.48 19.33 3.25
N ASN A 67 26.75 18.43 4.20
CA ASN A 67 27.85 18.55 5.18
C ASN A 67 27.83 19.85 6.02
N GLY A 68 26.65 20.39 6.36
CA GLY A 68 26.52 21.60 7.16
C GLY A 68 26.60 22.92 6.36
N LEU A 69 26.69 22.85 5.02
CA LEU A 69 26.69 24.00 4.13
C LEU A 69 25.38 24.03 3.32
N ASN A 70 24.72 25.20 3.29
CA ASN A 70 23.59 25.47 2.42
C ASN A 70 24.11 25.70 0.99
N VAL A 71 23.91 24.73 0.11
CA VAL A 71 24.26 24.87 -1.31
C VAL A 71 22.99 25.11 -2.11
N LYS A 72 22.99 26.19 -2.91
CA LYS A 72 21.94 26.46 -3.89
C LYS A 72 22.23 25.70 -5.18
N TYR A 73 21.22 25.02 -5.68
CA TYR A 73 21.25 24.35 -6.98
C TYR A 73 20.13 24.87 -7.86
N GLU A 74 20.43 25.05 -9.14
CA GLU A 74 19.41 25.08 -10.18
C GLU A 74 19.15 23.63 -10.63
N MET A 75 17.90 23.20 -10.55
CA MET A 75 17.46 21.88 -11.02
C MET A 75 16.79 22.02 -12.39
N PHE A 76 17.21 21.16 -13.32
CA PHE A 76 16.62 21.00 -14.64
C PHE A 76 15.95 19.64 -14.70
N ILE A 77 14.67 19.63 -15.05
CA ILE A 77 13.84 18.44 -15.03
C ILE A 77 13.10 18.38 -16.37
N ASP A 78 13.52 17.46 -17.24
CA ASP A 78 12.89 17.26 -18.55
C ASP A 78 11.56 16.51 -18.46
N ASN A 79 11.38 15.73 -17.39
CA ASN A 79 10.14 15.03 -17.10
C ASN A 79 9.15 15.99 -16.45
N GLU A 80 8.17 16.48 -17.22
CA GLU A 80 7.21 17.49 -16.72
C GLU A 80 6.32 16.93 -15.60
N PHE A 81 6.02 15.63 -15.62
CA PHE A 81 5.28 14.98 -14.52
C PHE A 81 6.07 15.01 -13.20
N LEU A 82 7.36 14.67 -13.22
CA LEU A 82 8.23 14.75 -12.04
C LEU A 82 8.36 16.18 -11.52
N LYS A 83 8.44 17.15 -12.43
CA LYS A 83 8.47 18.56 -12.09
C LYS A 83 7.20 18.99 -11.35
N GLU A 84 6.02 18.56 -11.83
CA GLU A 84 4.75 18.78 -11.12
C GLU A 84 4.71 18.12 -9.74
N ILE A 85 5.23 16.88 -9.62
CA ILE A 85 5.35 16.22 -8.31
C ILE A 85 6.21 17.04 -7.36
N ILE A 86 7.41 17.45 -7.77
CA ILE A 86 8.34 18.20 -6.92
C ILE A 86 7.76 19.58 -6.56
N PHE A 87 7.10 20.25 -7.50
CA PHE A 87 6.49 21.56 -7.26
C PHE A 87 5.30 21.48 -6.28
N LYS A 88 4.41 20.50 -6.46
CA LYS A 88 3.23 20.32 -5.59
C LYS A 88 3.57 19.72 -4.23
N THR A 89 4.66 18.97 -4.10
CA THR A 89 5.07 18.36 -2.83
C THR A 89 5.66 19.36 -1.85
N ASN A 90 6.28 20.44 -2.33
CA ASN A 90 6.97 21.46 -1.51
C ASN A 90 7.57 20.88 -0.22
N ILE A 91 8.34 19.79 -0.37
CA ILE A 91 9.16 18.99 0.58
C ILE A 91 8.53 18.54 1.93
N GLU A 92 7.36 19.06 2.32
CA GLU A 92 6.68 18.76 3.60
C GLU A 92 5.16 18.51 3.46
N LYS A 93 4.58 18.61 2.26
CA LYS A 93 3.17 18.29 2.02
C LYS A 93 3.02 16.96 1.28
N TRP A 94 2.13 16.12 1.80
CA TRP A 94 1.75 14.86 1.17
C TRP A 94 1.13 15.13 -0.21
N CYS A 95 1.75 14.59 -1.26
CA CYS A 95 1.19 14.59 -2.61
C CYS A 95 0.81 13.16 -2.95
N ASP A 96 -0.48 12.94 -3.20
CA ASP A 96 -0.96 11.71 -3.80
C ASP A 96 -0.59 11.74 -5.29
N ILE A 97 0.53 11.07 -5.62
CA ILE A 97 1.08 11.04 -6.99
C ILE A 97 0.07 10.43 -7.98
N GLU A 98 -0.77 9.50 -7.52
CA GLU A 98 -1.77 8.84 -8.37
C GLU A 98 -2.92 9.80 -8.71
N VAL A 99 -3.37 10.59 -7.73
CA VAL A 99 -4.34 11.67 -7.95
C VAL A 99 -3.77 12.74 -8.87
N LEU A 100 -2.52 13.17 -8.65
CA LEU A 100 -1.85 14.15 -9.51
C LEU A 100 -1.77 13.66 -10.96
N TYR A 101 -1.42 12.40 -11.18
CA TYR A 101 -1.42 11.80 -12.50
C TYR A 101 -2.80 11.91 -13.17
N TYR A 102 -3.88 11.61 -12.45
CA TYR A 102 -5.24 11.73 -12.99
C TYR A 102 -5.64 13.18 -13.31
N GLU A 103 -5.30 14.13 -12.43
CA GLU A 103 -5.54 15.56 -12.64
C GLU A 103 -4.87 16.08 -13.93
N LEU A 104 -3.65 15.59 -14.23
CA LEU A 104 -2.92 15.94 -15.44
C LEU A 104 -3.43 15.17 -16.67
N LEU A 105 -3.88 13.93 -16.48
CA LEU A 105 -4.39 13.07 -17.56
C LEU A 105 -5.71 13.59 -18.13
N LYS A 106 -6.65 13.99 -17.29
CA LYS A 106 -8.01 14.40 -17.69
C LYS A 106 -8.03 15.53 -18.74
N PRO A 107 -7.28 16.64 -18.59
CA PRO A 107 -7.20 17.70 -19.59
C PRO A 107 -6.10 17.48 -20.65
N SER A 108 -5.27 16.44 -20.54
CA SER A 108 -4.13 16.25 -21.44
C SER A 108 -4.57 16.12 -22.90
N LYS A 109 -3.87 16.81 -23.80
CA LYS A 109 -4.00 16.61 -25.26
C LYS A 109 -3.03 15.55 -25.81
N ASN A 110 -2.07 15.12 -24.98
CA ASN A 110 -1.06 14.12 -25.34
C ASN A 110 -0.87 13.14 -24.17
N PRO A 111 -1.86 12.27 -23.90
CA PRO A 111 -1.79 11.30 -22.81
C PRO A 111 -0.59 10.35 -22.97
N LYS A 112 -0.17 10.06 -24.21
CA LYS A 112 1.01 9.24 -24.49
C LYS A 112 2.30 9.80 -23.90
N LYS A 113 2.52 11.12 -24.01
CA LYS A 113 3.69 11.77 -23.38
C LYS A 113 3.64 11.60 -21.86
N LEU A 114 2.51 11.92 -21.23
CA LEU A 114 2.32 11.79 -19.79
C LEU A 114 2.52 10.35 -19.31
N ASN A 115 2.04 9.36 -20.06
CA ASN A 115 2.23 7.94 -19.78
C ASN A 115 3.71 7.54 -19.81
N ASN A 116 4.47 8.06 -20.76
CA ASN A 116 5.91 7.80 -20.84
C ASN A 116 6.66 8.44 -19.67
N GLU A 117 6.29 9.66 -19.28
CA GLU A 117 6.88 10.36 -18.12
C GLU A 117 6.56 9.66 -16.80
N LEU A 118 5.31 9.22 -16.60
CA LEU A 118 4.93 8.38 -15.46
C LEU A 118 5.73 7.07 -15.45
N SER A 119 5.92 6.45 -16.62
CA SER A 119 6.68 5.19 -16.73
C SER A 119 8.15 5.37 -16.30
N GLN A 120 8.77 6.51 -16.59
CA GLN A 120 10.12 6.82 -16.11
C GLN A 120 10.16 6.92 -14.58
N VAL A 121 9.21 7.65 -13.97
CA VAL A 121 9.10 7.78 -12.51
C VAL A 121 8.83 6.41 -11.87
N LYS A 122 7.93 5.61 -12.46
CA LYS A 122 7.62 4.24 -12.05
C LYS A 122 8.87 3.35 -12.01
N ASN A 123 9.71 3.42 -13.05
CA ASN A 123 10.94 2.63 -13.10
C ASN A 123 11.93 3.02 -12.00
N GLU A 124 12.03 4.31 -11.67
CA GLU A 124 12.86 4.75 -10.54
C GLU A 124 12.25 4.36 -9.19
N LEU A 125 10.93 4.37 -9.05
CA LEU A 125 10.23 3.88 -7.86
C LEU A 125 10.51 2.40 -7.62
N GLU A 126 10.42 1.57 -8.67
CA GLU A 126 10.72 0.14 -8.58
C GLU A 126 12.16 -0.11 -8.16
N LYS A 127 13.14 0.60 -8.77
CA LYS A 127 14.55 0.51 -8.38
C LYS A 127 14.80 0.93 -6.94
N TYR A 128 14.13 2.00 -6.49
CA TYR A 128 14.22 2.49 -5.11
C TYR A 128 13.69 1.43 -4.12
N LEU A 129 12.48 0.94 -4.33
CA LEU A 129 11.83 0.01 -3.42
C LEU A 129 12.52 -1.37 -3.39
N CYS A 130 13.21 -1.77 -4.46
CA CYS A 130 14.03 -2.99 -4.48
C CYS A 130 15.15 -3.01 -3.42
N GLN A 131 15.55 -1.85 -2.90
CA GLN A 131 16.58 -1.74 -1.86
C GLN A 131 16.11 -2.37 -0.54
N PHE A 132 14.82 -2.24 -0.21
CA PHE A 132 14.23 -2.73 1.05
C PHE A 132 13.88 -4.22 1.04
N ASN A 133 13.83 -4.87 -0.14
CA ASN A 133 13.44 -6.28 -0.28
C ASN A 133 14.47 -7.28 0.28
N LYS A 134 15.60 -6.81 0.82
CA LYS A 134 16.68 -7.63 1.38
C LYS A 134 16.82 -7.50 2.89
N GLU A 135 16.16 -6.51 3.50
CA GLU A 135 16.30 -6.23 4.92
C GLU A 135 15.52 -7.23 5.79
N GLN A 136 16.08 -7.54 6.96
CA GLN A 136 15.55 -8.52 7.92
C GLN A 136 15.14 -7.82 9.24
N ASN A 137 14.39 -6.72 9.13
CA ASN A 137 13.96 -5.93 10.28
C ASN A 137 12.74 -6.57 10.98
N VAL A 138 12.86 -7.81 11.46
CA VAL A 138 11.76 -8.53 12.13
C VAL A 138 11.36 -7.81 13.42
N ILE A 139 10.05 -7.67 13.64
CA ILE A 139 9.45 -7.16 14.87
C ILE A 139 8.80 -8.34 15.62
N ALA A 140 9.20 -8.56 16.87
CA ALA A 140 8.80 -9.73 17.65
C ALA A 140 7.30 -9.77 17.92
N GLU A 141 6.70 -8.60 18.14
CA GLU A 141 5.27 -8.40 18.39
C GLU A 141 4.43 -8.81 17.18
N PHE A 142 4.85 -8.46 15.96
CA PHE A 142 4.21 -8.94 14.74
C PHE A 142 4.35 -10.46 14.61
N SER A 143 5.51 -11.03 14.92
CA SER A 143 5.69 -12.49 14.92
C SER A 143 4.71 -13.17 15.87
N SER A 144 4.62 -12.71 17.12
CA SER A 144 3.66 -13.25 18.08
C SER A 144 2.21 -13.04 17.65
N PHE A 145 1.89 -11.93 16.99
CA PHE A 145 0.56 -11.65 16.47
C PHE A 145 0.16 -12.67 15.41
N PHE A 146 0.99 -12.86 14.37
CA PHE A 146 0.69 -13.81 13.29
C PHE A 146 0.66 -15.27 13.80
N GLU A 147 1.59 -15.65 14.69
CA GLU A 147 1.60 -16.98 15.31
C GLU A 147 0.32 -17.26 16.11
N LYS A 148 -0.17 -16.31 16.91
CA LYS A 148 -1.35 -16.54 17.76
C LYS A 148 -2.67 -16.41 17.01
N ILE A 149 -2.79 -15.41 16.14
CA ILE A 149 -4.05 -15.12 15.41
C ILE A 149 -4.23 -16.09 14.24
N GLY A 150 -3.14 -16.43 13.55
CA GLY A 150 -3.17 -17.28 12.36
C GLY A 150 -3.31 -18.78 12.66
N LYS A 151 -2.93 -19.24 13.86
CA LYS A 151 -2.91 -20.66 14.22
C LYS A 151 -4.28 -21.33 14.06
N GLY A 152 -4.29 -22.46 13.35
CA GLY A 152 -5.47 -23.32 13.20
C GLY A 152 -6.61 -22.70 12.39
N ARG A 153 -6.34 -21.70 11.54
CA ARG A 153 -7.32 -21.02 10.69
C ARG A 153 -6.84 -20.97 9.24
N ASP A 154 -7.78 -20.81 8.32
CA ASP A 154 -7.44 -20.44 6.94
C ASP A 154 -7.21 -18.92 6.89
N ASN A 155 -6.06 -18.54 6.35
CA ASN A 155 -5.57 -17.18 6.37
C ASN A 155 -5.36 -16.66 4.95
N LEU A 156 -5.75 -15.41 4.72
CA LEU A 156 -5.50 -14.69 3.48
C LEU A 156 -4.82 -13.37 3.80
N VAL A 157 -3.70 -13.08 3.14
CA VAL A 157 -3.05 -11.77 3.20
C VAL A 157 -3.29 -11.03 1.90
N LEU A 158 -3.83 -9.82 2.01
CA LEU A 158 -3.94 -8.86 0.93
C LEU A 158 -2.83 -7.85 1.09
N ASN A 159 -1.77 -8.03 0.32
CA ASN A 159 -0.63 -7.14 0.30
C ASN A 159 -0.86 -6.03 -0.74
N PHE A 160 -1.02 -4.81 -0.26
CA PHE A 160 -1.08 -3.60 -1.09
C PHE A 160 0.29 -2.92 -1.17
N ASN A 161 1.32 -3.41 -0.46
CA ASN A 161 2.68 -2.90 -0.65
C ASN A 161 3.27 -3.47 -1.93
N TYR A 162 4.12 -2.68 -2.57
CA TYR A 162 4.95 -3.18 -3.67
C TYR A 162 6.05 -4.14 -3.16
N THR A 163 6.51 -3.95 -1.93
CA THR A 163 7.53 -4.80 -1.28
C THR A 163 6.94 -6.12 -0.80
N ASN A 164 7.81 -7.10 -0.52
CA ASN A 164 7.42 -8.41 -0.01
C ASN A 164 7.73 -8.59 1.49
N THR A 165 7.66 -7.52 2.29
CA THR A 165 8.01 -7.53 3.73
C THR A 165 7.30 -8.64 4.50
N PHE A 166 5.98 -8.77 4.34
CA PHE A 166 5.22 -9.83 5.01
C PHE A 166 5.70 -11.23 4.60
N GLU A 167 5.80 -11.49 3.30
CA GLU A 167 6.21 -12.79 2.78
C GLU A 167 7.58 -13.21 3.31
N ARG A 168 8.50 -12.25 3.36
CA ARG A 168 9.88 -12.46 3.78
C ARG A 168 10.02 -12.74 5.27
N LEU A 169 9.28 -12.00 6.10
CA LEU A 169 9.50 -11.98 7.55
C LEU A 169 8.50 -12.85 8.34
N TYR A 170 7.26 -12.97 7.87
CA TYR A 170 6.15 -13.52 8.68
C TYR A 170 5.36 -14.64 8.02
N LYS A 171 5.55 -14.95 6.74
CA LYS A 171 4.82 -16.04 6.08
C LYS A 171 4.96 -17.39 6.79
N ASN A 172 6.16 -17.68 7.32
CA ASN A 172 6.43 -18.92 8.06
C ASN A 172 5.90 -18.90 9.51
N LYS A 173 5.28 -17.80 9.92
CA LYS A 173 4.70 -17.61 11.26
C LYS A 173 3.19 -17.90 11.29
N ILE A 174 2.61 -18.24 10.14
CA ILE A 174 1.17 -18.42 9.99
C ILE A 174 0.88 -19.72 9.23
N ASP A 175 -0.06 -20.51 9.76
CA ASP A 175 -0.52 -21.73 9.13
C ASP A 175 -1.48 -21.42 7.97
N SER A 176 -1.62 -22.33 6.99
CA SER A 176 -2.65 -22.29 5.93
C SER A 176 -2.85 -20.88 5.33
N ILE A 177 -1.79 -20.33 4.73
CA ILE A 177 -1.74 -18.93 4.26
C ILE A 177 -1.65 -18.81 2.74
N GLU A 178 -2.53 -17.99 2.17
CA GLU A 178 -2.37 -17.45 0.81
C GLU A 178 -2.05 -15.95 0.84
N VAL A 179 -1.19 -15.48 -0.07
CA VAL A 179 -0.81 -14.07 -0.20
C VAL A 179 -1.17 -13.56 -1.59
N LEU A 180 -2.00 -12.51 -1.63
CA LEU A 180 -2.43 -11.83 -2.85
C LEU A 180 -1.81 -10.43 -2.89
N ASN A 181 -0.95 -10.20 -3.88
CA ASN A 181 -0.25 -8.92 -4.07
C ASN A 181 -1.07 -8.03 -5.03
N PHE A 182 -1.95 -7.19 -4.46
CA PHE A 182 -2.95 -6.41 -5.21
C PHE A 182 -2.37 -5.20 -5.97
N HIS A 183 -1.25 -4.64 -5.51
CA HIS A 183 -0.53 -3.57 -6.23
C HIS A 183 0.64 -4.10 -7.05
N GLY A 184 0.68 -5.41 -7.32
CA GLY A 184 1.79 -6.04 -8.03
C GLY A 184 3.00 -6.30 -7.14
N GLN A 185 4.07 -6.76 -7.75
CA GLN A 185 5.31 -7.17 -7.08
C GLN A 185 6.51 -6.58 -7.82
N LEU A 186 7.51 -6.13 -7.06
CA LEU A 186 8.78 -5.68 -7.60
C LEU A 186 9.45 -6.80 -8.42
N ASN A 187 9.96 -6.44 -9.60
CA ASN A 187 10.62 -7.33 -10.57
C ASN A 187 9.74 -8.49 -11.10
N SER A 188 8.41 -8.42 -10.96
CA SER A 188 7.51 -9.44 -11.47
C SER A 188 7.06 -9.14 -12.90
N LYS A 189 7.22 -10.11 -13.80
CA LYS A 189 6.72 -10.00 -15.19
C LYS A 189 5.21 -10.28 -15.29
N THR A 190 4.68 -11.12 -14.41
CA THR A 190 3.28 -11.60 -14.46
C THR A 190 2.35 -10.76 -13.59
N ASN A 191 2.89 -10.10 -12.56
CA ASN A 191 2.16 -9.18 -11.70
C ASN A 191 3.04 -7.95 -11.39
N PRO A 192 3.42 -7.15 -12.41
CA PRO A 192 4.28 -5.99 -12.23
C PRO A 192 3.61 -4.95 -11.33
N ILE A 193 4.39 -4.07 -10.72
CA ILE A 193 3.85 -3.02 -9.85
C ILE A 193 2.77 -2.18 -10.58
N ILE A 194 1.66 -1.94 -9.89
CA ILE A 194 0.48 -1.24 -10.37
C ILE A 194 0.49 0.18 -9.80
N PHE A 195 1.29 1.03 -10.43
CA PHE A 195 1.42 2.46 -10.11
C PHE A 195 0.57 3.28 -11.07
N GLY A 196 -0.55 3.83 -10.59
CA GLY A 196 -1.56 4.48 -11.44
C GLY A 196 -2.81 4.85 -10.65
N TYR A 197 -3.83 5.40 -11.31
CA TYR A 197 -5.02 5.90 -10.62
C TYR A 197 -6.17 4.87 -10.61
N ALA A 198 -6.97 4.88 -9.54
CA ALA A 198 -8.21 4.11 -9.44
C ALA A 198 -9.43 5.05 -9.50
N PRO A 199 -9.94 5.35 -10.71
CA PRO A 199 -11.05 6.27 -10.89
C PRO A 199 -12.37 5.67 -10.39
N THR A 200 -13.29 6.55 -10.01
CA THR A 200 -14.71 6.23 -9.83
C THR A 200 -15.33 5.75 -11.15
N GLU A 201 -16.53 5.17 -11.08
CA GLU A 201 -17.25 4.75 -12.30
C GLU A 201 -17.60 5.94 -13.20
N GLU A 202 -17.91 7.11 -12.64
CA GLU A 202 -18.18 8.34 -13.41
C GLU A 202 -16.92 8.83 -14.11
N GLU A 203 -15.80 8.90 -13.40
CA GLU A 203 -14.50 9.25 -13.97
C GLU A 203 -14.06 8.25 -15.05
N THR A 204 -14.32 6.96 -14.83
CA THR A 204 -14.02 5.92 -15.84
C THR A 204 -14.82 6.16 -17.11
N LYS A 205 -16.12 6.47 -17.02
CA LYS A 205 -16.96 6.79 -18.20
C LYS A 205 -16.39 7.98 -18.97
N VAL A 206 -15.95 9.02 -18.27
CA VAL A 206 -15.30 10.19 -18.90
C VAL A 206 -14.04 9.79 -19.68
N LEU A 207 -13.20 8.92 -19.12
CA LEU A 207 -11.98 8.45 -19.79
C LEU A 207 -12.31 7.56 -21.02
N ILE A 208 -13.27 6.64 -20.89
CA ILE A 208 -13.70 5.76 -22.00
C ILE A 208 -14.25 6.59 -23.17
N ASN A 209 -15.05 7.62 -22.88
CA ASN A 209 -15.66 8.46 -23.90
C ASN A 209 -14.66 9.31 -24.71
N LYS A 210 -13.38 9.37 -24.30
CA LYS A 210 -12.31 10.00 -25.09
C LYS A 210 -11.86 9.14 -26.28
N ASN A 211 -12.26 7.87 -26.34
CA ASN A 211 -11.98 6.93 -27.44
C ASN A 211 -10.47 6.83 -27.81
N ASP A 212 -9.60 6.91 -26.81
CA ASP A 212 -8.15 6.73 -26.94
C ASP A 212 -7.65 5.93 -25.72
N ASN A 213 -7.05 4.77 -26.01
CA ASN A 213 -6.58 3.82 -25.00
C ASN A 213 -5.47 4.39 -24.11
N GLU A 214 -4.74 5.43 -24.55
CA GLU A 214 -3.71 6.07 -23.73
C GLU A 214 -4.32 6.71 -22.47
N TYR A 215 -5.60 7.09 -22.45
CA TYR A 215 -6.26 7.58 -21.23
C TYR A 215 -6.59 6.47 -20.21
N LEU A 216 -6.58 5.21 -20.64
CA LEU A 216 -6.89 4.05 -19.78
C LEU A 216 -5.64 3.29 -19.36
N LYS A 217 -4.48 3.64 -19.92
CA LYS A 217 -3.25 2.87 -19.82
C LYS A 217 -2.76 2.66 -18.39
N ASN A 218 -2.77 3.69 -17.55
CA ASN A 218 -2.33 3.60 -16.14
C ASN A 218 -3.51 3.64 -15.15
N ILE A 219 -4.63 3.02 -15.53
CA ILE A 219 -5.83 2.92 -14.69
C ILE A 219 -5.86 1.53 -14.02
N LYS A 220 -5.80 1.48 -12.67
CA LYS A 220 -5.51 0.26 -11.90
C LYS A 220 -6.45 -0.91 -12.21
N ARG A 221 -7.75 -0.64 -12.43
CA ARG A 221 -8.77 -1.69 -12.66
C ARG A 221 -8.45 -2.62 -13.84
N TYR A 222 -7.72 -2.17 -14.85
CA TYR A 222 -7.33 -3.01 -15.99
C TYR A 222 -6.14 -3.92 -15.63
N TYR A 223 -5.24 -3.46 -14.77
CA TYR A 223 -4.12 -4.26 -14.27
C TYR A 223 -4.56 -5.34 -13.29
N TYR A 224 -5.61 -5.09 -12.48
CA TYR A 224 -6.18 -6.11 -11.60
C TYR A 224 -6.69 -7.35 -12.36
N LYS A 225 -6.98 -7.22 -13.66
CA LYS A 225 -7.38 -8.33 -14.55
C LYS A 225 -6.20 -9.14 -15.11
N GLN A 226 -4.95 -8.77 -14.83
CA GLN A 226 -3.78 -9.55 -15.25
C GLN A 226 -3.53 -10.78 -14.39
N THR A 227 -4.13 -10.85 -13.19
CA THR A 227 -3.95 -11.94 -12.24
C THR A 227 -5.29 -12.52 -11.80
N GLN A 228 -5.23 -13.65 -11.09
CA GLN A 228 -6.40 -14.28 -10.48
C GLN A 228 -6.69 -13.75 -9.06
N ASN A 229 -6.04 -12.67 -8.61
CA ASN A 229 -6.17 -12.18 -7.23
C ASN A 229 -7.63 -11.86 -6.86
N GLU A 230 -8.39 -11.19 -7.74
CA GLU A 230 -9.81 -10.92 -7.50
C GLU A 230 -10.63 -12.24 -7.42
N ASN A 231 -10.32 -13.24 -8.25
CA ASN A 231 -11.02 -14.53 -8.22
C ASN A 231 -10.74 -15.28 -6.92
N LYS A 232 -9.47 -15.35 -6.49
CA LYS A 232 -9.06 -15.99 -5.24
C LYS A 232 -9.67 -15.32 -4.01
N LEU A 233 -9.74 -13.98 -4.01
CA LEU A 233 -10.46 -13.24 -2.97
C LEU A 233 -11.94 -13.63 -2.95
N ASN A 234 -12.59 -13.69 -4.10
CA ASN A 234 -14.00 -14.08 -4.20
C ASN A 234 -14.25 -15.53 -3.76
N GLU A 235 -13.33 -16.45 -4.08
CA GLU A 235 -13.36 -17.84 -3.61
C GLU A 235 -13.20 -17.92 -2.08
N PHE A 236 -12.28 -17.15 -1.50
CA PHE A 236 -12.07 -17.10 -0.06
C PHE A 236 -13.29 -16.54 0.71
N LEU A 237 -13.93 -15.51 0.14
CA LEU A 237 -15.19 -14.92 0.59
C LEU A 237 -16.41 -15.81 0.29
N GLU A 238 -16.24 -16.92 -0.43
CA GLU A 238 -17.30 -17.87 -0.81
C GLU A 238 -18.42 -17.23 -1.67
N LYS A 239 -18.11 -16.19 -2.44
CA LYS A 239 -19.08 -15.45 -3.27
C LYS A 239 -19.66 -16.29 -4.43
N SER A 240 -18.96 -17.34 -4.85
CA SER A 240 -19.32 -18.15 -6.02
C SER A 240 -20.32 -19.27 -5.74
N ASP A 241 -20.55 -19.66 -4.49
CA ASP A 241 -21.40 -20.82 -4.16
C ASP A 241 -22.63 -20.42 -3.33
N LYS A 242 -23.73 -20.14 -4.06
CA LYS A 242 -25.02 -19.74 -3.47
C LYS A 242 -25.67 -20.85 -2.63
N ASN A 243 -25.15 -22.07 -2.67
CA ASN A 243 -25.68 -23.22 -1.94
C ASN A 243 -24.96 -23.48 -0.60
N ILE A 244 -23.94 -22.69 -0.24
CA ILE A 244 -23.29 -22.78 1.07
C ILE A 244 -24.23 -22.17 2.12
N VAL A 245 -24.89 -23.04 2.88
CA VAL A 245 -25.82 -22.67 3.96
C VAL A 245 -25.05 -22.20 5.21
N ASN A 246 -23.81 -22.66 5.40
CA ASN A 246 -22.94 -22.30 6.54
C ASN A 246 -21.58 -21.82 6.01
N SER A 247 -21.44 -20.51 5.82
CA SER A 247 -20.14 -19.90 5.49
C SER A 247 -19.39 -19.56 6.76
N GLU A 248 -18.07 -19.78 6.77
CA GLU A 248 -17.27 -19.52 7.97
C GLU A 248 -17.17 -18.01 8.24
N GLU A 249 -17.29 -17.61 9.50
CA GLU A 249 -17.08 -16.22 9.93
C GLU A 249 -15.66 -15.74 9.65
N ILE A 250 -15.51 -14.47 9.29
CA ILE A 250 -14.26 -13.85 8.86
C ILE A 250 -13.87 -12.73 9.83
N ASN A 251 -12.63 -12.77 10.30
CA ASN A 251 -11.98 -11.66 10.98
C ASN A 251 -11.08 -10.91 10.01
N VAL A 252 -11.21 -9.59 9.97
CA VAL A 252 -10.36 -8.72 9.16
C VAL A 252 -9.40 -7.97 10.07
N PHE A 253 -8.12 -7.93 9.70
CA PHE A 253 -7.08 -7.19 10.40
C PHE A 253 -6.45 -6.18 9.43
N VAL A 254 -6.55 -4.89 9.75
CA VAL A 254 -5.98 -3.81 8.93
C VAL A 254 -4.65 -3.41 9.53
N LEU A 255 -3.55 -3.67 8.81
CA LEU A 255 -2.17 -3.52 9.25
C LEU A 255 -1.45 -2.48 8.39
N GLY A 256 -1.37 -1.24 8.89
CA GLY A 256 -0.64 -0.16 8.20
C GLY A 256 -1.25 0.25 6.85
N HIS A 257 -2.47 -0.17 6.54
CA HIS A 257 -3.21 0.25 5.36
C HIS A 257 -4.07 1.48 5.69
N SER A 258 -4.02 2.51 4.85
CA SER A 258 -4.78 3.76 5.06
C SER A 258 -6.28 3.61 4.79
N CYS A 259 -6.68 2.51 4.13
CA CYS A 259 -8.03 2.24 3.63
C CYS A 259 -8.54 3.34 2.69
N GLY A 260 -7.62 3.97 1.96
CA GLY A 260 -7.90 5.08 1.05
C GLY A 260 -8.80 4.71 -0.13
N VAL A 261 -9.28 5.75 -0.82
CA VAL A 261 -10.19 5.62 -1.96
C VAL A 261 -9.59 4.86 -3.14
N SER A 262 -8.26 4.82 -3.27
CA SER A 262 -7.52 4.09 -4.29
C SER A 262 -7.87 2.60 -4.35
N ASP A 263 -8.18 2.00 -3.20
CA ASP A 263 -8.40 0.57 -3.02
C ASP A 263 -9.85 0.23 -2.69
N ARG A 264 -10.73 1.25 -2.77
CA ARG A 264 -12.12 1.19 -2.34
C ARG A 264 -12.88 0.00 -2.88
N LYS A 265 -12.71 -0.35 -4.16
CA LYS A 265 -13.44 -1.46 -4.76
C LYS A 265 -13.16 -2.79 -4.02
N ILE A 266 -11.88 -3.13 -3.87
CA ILE A 266 -11.44 -4.38 -3.24
C ILE A 266 -11.79 -4.39 -1.76
N LEU A 267 -11.58 -3.26 -1.08
CA LEU A 267 -11.87 -3.13 0.35
C LEU A 267 -13.38 -3.15 0.64
N ASN A 268 -14.20 -2.54 -0.22
CA ASN A 268 -15.65 -2.57 -0.09
C ASN A 268 -16.15 -4.02 -0.19
N ASP A 269 -15.66 -4.77 -1.18
CA ASP A 269 -15.97 -6.20 -1.37
C ASP A 269 -15.72 -7.06 -0.11
N ILE A 270 -14.81 -6.64 0.76
CA ILE A 270 -14.47 -7.33 2.02
C ILE A 270 -15.31 -6.77 3.17
N PHE A 271 -15.30 -5.45 3.38
CA PHE A 271 -15.92 -4.83 4.55
C PHE A 271 -17.46 -4.92 4.55
N THR A 272 -18.09 -5.06 3.38
CA THR A 272 -19.54 -5.27 3.25
C THR A 272 -19.95 -6.74 3.23
N ASP A 273 -18.99 -7.66 3.27
CA ASP A 273 -19.30 -9.09 3.25
C ASP A 273 -20.01 -9.51 4.54
N LYS A 274 -21.13 -10.24 4.40
CA LYS A 274 -21.98 -10.68 5.52
C LYS A 274 -21.26 -11.61 6.52
N ASN A 275 -20.19 -12.26 6.08
CA ASN A 275 -19.42 -13.18 6.89
C ASN A 275 -18.34 -12.48 7.70
N VAL A 276 -18.02 -11.21 7.40
CA VAL A 276 -17.12 -10.42 8.23
C VAL A 276 -17.80 -10.05 9.54
N LYS A 277 -17.24 -10.56 10.65
CA LYS A 277 -17.78 -10.36 12.01
C LYS A 277 -16.95 -9.40 12.86
N ASN A 278 -15.69 -9.20 12.49
CA ASN A 278 -14.79 -8.30 13.20
C ASN A 278 -13.88 -7.59 12.19
N ILE A 279 -13.80 -6.27 12.27
CA ILE A 279 -12.78 -5.46 11.60
C ILE A 279 -11.88 -4.87 12.68
N ASN A 280 -10.64 -5.33 12.72
CA ASN A 280 -9.64 -4.97 13.72
C ASN A 280 -8.65 -4.00 13.10
N ILE A 281 -8.73 -2.73 13.48
CA ILE A 281 -7.80 -1.70 13.04
C ILE A 281 -6.56 -1.77 13.94
N MET A 282 -5.39 -2.03 13.36
CA MET A 282 -4.12 -1.88 14.07
C MET A 282 -3.61 -0.45 13.84
N TYR A 283 -3.85 0.43 14.80
CA TYR A 283 -3.70 1.88 14.61
C TYR A 283 -2.26 2.35 14.82
N TYR A 284 -1.91 3.46 14.17
CA TYR A 284 -0.62 4.12 14.35
C TYR A 284 -0.69 5.20 15.43
N LYS A 285 0.29 5.21 16.35
CA LYS A 285 0.47 6.17 17.45
C LYS A 285 -0.66 6.26 18.48
N ASP A 286 -1.83 6.74 18.10
CA ASP A 286 -2.87 7.20 19.03
C ASP A 286 -4.28 7.09 18.42
N TYR A 287 -5.26 7.69 19.11
CA TYR A 287 -6.66 7.72 18.67
C TYR A 287 -6.85 8.41 17.31
N GLN A 288 -6.04 9.43 16.98
CA GLN A 288 -6.16 10.10 15.70
C GLN A 288 -5.82 9.15 14.56
N GLY A 289 -4.76 8.35 14.68
CA GLY A 289 -4.43 7.33 13.69
C GLY A 289 -5.51 6.25 13.52
N TYR A 290 -6.17 5.87 14.62
CA TYR A 290 -7.34 4.98 14.58
C TYR A 290 -8.52 5.65 13.86
N PHE A 291 -8.85 6.89 14.24
CA PHE A 291 -9.97 7.66 13.69
C PHE A 291 -9.81 7.89 12.19
N ASP A 292 -8.61 8.24 11.72
CA ASP A 292 -8.35 8.46 10.29
C ASP A 292 -8.61 7.19 9.48
N THR A 293 -8.15 6.03 9.99
CA THR A 293 -8.38 4.73 9.34
C THR A 293 -9.86 4.34 9.39
N LEU A 294 -10.53 4.57 10.52
CA LEU A 294 -11.95 4.31 10.71
C LEU A 294 -12.82 5.11 9.73
N VAL A 295 -12.57 6.42 9.60
CA VAL A 295 -13.29 7.30 8.66
C VAL A 295 -13.09 6.85 7.22
N ASN A 296 -11.89 6.39 6.87
CA ASN A 296 -11.62 5.86 5.54
C ASN A 296 -12.36 4.53 5.29
N ILE A 297 -12.40 3.62 6.26
CA ILE A 297 -13.22 2.41 6.19
C ILE A 297 -14.70 2.75 6.03
N ASP A 298 -15.22 3.72 6.79
CA ASP A 298 -16.61 4.18 6.69
C ASP A 298 -16.94 4.72 5.28
N ARG A 299 -16.04 5.54 4.70
CA ARG A 299 -16.17 6.00 3.30
C ARG A 299 -16.17 4.84 2.30
N VAL A 300 -15.36 3.80 2.56
CA VAL A 300 -15.31 2.60 1.72
C VAL A 300 -16.62 1.83 1.80
N ILE A 301 -17.14 1.57 3.01
CA ILE A 301 -18.41 0.86 3.27
C ILE A 301 -19.60 1.63 2.67
N GLY A 302 -19.63 2.96 2.84
CA GLY A 302 -20.71 3.81 2.35
C GLY A 302 -21.99 3.63 3.17
N LYS A 303 -23.13 3.42 2.50
CA LYS A 303 -24.46 3.34 3.15
C LYS A 303 -24.77 1.97 3.79
N GLU A 304 -23.83 1.04 3.77
CA GLU A 304 -24.03 -0.36 4.20
C GLU A 304 -23.86 -0.51 5.73
N SER A 305 -24.63 -1.42 6.34
CA SER A 305 -24.85 -1.52 7.80
C SER A 305 -23.71 -2.16 8.63
N ASN A 306 -22.56 -2.49 8.01
CA ASN A 306 -21.50 -3.27 8.67
C ASN A 306 -20.58 -2.45 9.58
N TYR A 307 -20.88 -1.17 9.86
CA TYR A 307 -20.09 -0.37 10.79
C TYR A 307 -19.99 -0.97 12.20
N GLY A 308 -21.03 -1.70 12.62
CA GLY A 308 -21.10 -2.32 13.96
C GLY A 308 -20.08 -3.44 14.22
N VAL A 309 -19.43 -3.98 13.18
CA VAL A 309 -18.39 -5.02 13.34
C VAL A 309 -16.99 -4.45 13.52
N ILE A 310 -16.82 -3.12 13.48
CA ILE A 310 -15.53 -2.48 13.68
C ILE A 310 -15.21 -2.45 15.18
N ARG A 311 -14.05 -3.01 15.54
CA ARG A 311 -13.58 -3.09 16.92
C ARG A 311 -13.25 -1.70 17.43
N ASN A 312 -13.76 -1.35 18.61
CA ASN A 312 -13.49 -0.05 19.23
C ASN A 312 -11.99 0.18 19.52
N PHE A 313 -11.63 1.45 19.71
CA PHE A 313 -10.24 1.89 19.92
C PHE A 313 -9.58 1.25 21.16
N GLU A 314 -10.27 1.22 22.31
CA GLU A 314 -9.70 0.71 23.57
C GLU A 314 -9.25 -0.74 23.46
N LEU A 315 -10.03 -1.53 22.71
CA LEU A 315 -9.76 -2.94 22.46
C LEU A 315 -8.82 -3.19 21.27
N SER A 316 -8.56 -2.17 20.45
CA SER A 316 -7.70 -2.26 19.27
C SER A 316 -6.21 -2.28 19.64
N LEU A 317 -5.41 -2.89 18.77
CA LEU A 317 -3.96 -2.97 18.91
C LEU A 317 -3.29 -1.74 18.31
N GLN A 318 -2.29 -1.19 18.98
CA GLN A 318 -1.35 -0.27 18.36
C GLN A 318 -0.39 -1.05 17.47
N ALA A 319 -0.09 -0.55 16.26
CA ALA A 319 0.85 -1.17 15.36
C ALA A 319 2.28 -1.13 15.95
N PRO A 320 2.93 -2.28 16.18
CA PRO A 320 4.31 -2.32 16.66
C PRO A 320 5.25 -1.61 15.68
N GLN A 321 6.22 -0.87 16.21
CA GLN A 321 7.27 -0.19 15.46
C GLN A 321 8.65 -0.76 15.84
N LYS A 322 9.59 -0.76 14.88
CA LYS A 322 10.97 -1.25 15.06
C LYS A 322 11.67 -0.69 16.31
N ASN A 323 11.39 0.57 16.64
CA ASN A 323 12.04 1.29 17.73
C ASN A 323 11.12 1.49 18.95
N ASP A 324 10.08 0.67 19.11
CA ASP A 324 9.19 0.77 20.27
C ASP A 324 9.91 0.49 21.59
N VAL A 325 9.57 1.31 22.58
CA VAL A 325 9.99 1.15 23.98
C VAL A 325 9.24 -0.01 24.64
N GLU A 326 9.80 -0.55 25.73
CA GLU A 326 9.29 -1.76 26.39
C GLU A 326 7.83 -1.64 26.83
N ASP A 327 7.41 -0.49 27.35
CA ASP A 327 6.02 -0.28 27.80
C ASP A 327 4.99 -0.46 26.68
N ILE A 328 5.32 -0.02 25.45
CA ILE A 328 4.45 -0.19 24.27
C ILE A 328 4.36 -1.67 23.90
N LYS A 329 5.48 -2.40 23.95
CA LYS A 329 5.55 -3.85 23.65
C LYS A 329 4.75 -4.67 24.66
N VAL A 330 4.87 -4.35 25.95
CA VAL A 330 4.11 -5.00 27.02
C VAL A 330 2.60 -4.75 26.84
N ASN A 331 2.21 -3.50 26.57
CA ASN A 331 0.81 -3.16 26.31
C ASN A 331 0.25 -3.91 25.09
N PHE A 332 1.01 -3.98 23.99
CA PHE A 332 0.65 -4.75 22.81
C PHE A 332 0.39 -6.22 23.14
N ASN A 333 1.32 -6.87 23.84
CA ASN A 333 1.20 -8.28 24.20
C ASN A 333 0.01 -8.56 25.11
N ASN A 334 -0.28 -7.64 26.05
CA ASN A 334 -1.45 -7.74 26.92
C ASN A 334 -2.76 -7.67 26.12
N LYS A 335 -2.91 -6.67 25.24
CA LYS A 335 -4.08 -6.54 24.37
C LYS A 335 -4.20 -7.70 23.37
N LEU A 336 -3.08 -8.20 22.85
CA LEU A 336 -3.06 -9.38 21.96
C LEU A 336 -3.61 -10.62 22.68
N ASN A 337 -3.22 -10.84 23.93
CA ASN A 337 -3.74 -11.97 24.71
C ASN A 337 -5.24 -11.85 24.98
N VAL A 338 -5.77 -10.63 25.13
CA VAL A 338 -7.23 -10.39 25.23
C VAL A 338 -7.91 -10.75 23.90
N LEU A 339 -7.39 -10.23 22.78
CA LEU A 339 -7.92 -10.50 21.45
C LEU A 339 -7.95 -12.00 21.11
N VAL A 340 -6.89 -12.74 21.45
CA VAL A 340 -6.82 -14.20 21.23
C VAL A 340 -7.87 -14.96 22.04
N LYS A 341 -8.23 -14.48 23.24
CA LYS A 341 -9.30 -15.10 24.04
C LYS A 341 -10.69 -14.86 23.46
N GLU A 342 -10.90 -13.69 22.85
CA GLU A 342 -12.16 -13.33 22.20
C GLU A 342 -12.35 -14.00 20.84
N LEU A 343 -11.25 -14.42 20.20
CA LEU A 343 -11.25 -15.18 18.95
C LEU A 343 -10.77 -16.61 19.22
N PRO A 344 -11.59 -17.50 19.82
CA PRO A 344 -11.19 -18.87 20.08
C PRO A 344 -10.99 -19.65 18.78
N VAL A 345 -10.04 -20.58 18.78
CA VAL A 345 -9.86 -21.51 17.66
C VAL A 345 -10.96 -22.56 17.76
N GLU A 346 -11.86 -22.62 16.78
CA GLU A 346 -12.72 -23.79 16.63
C GLU A 346 -11.85 -24.96 16.20
N ILE A 347 -11.55 -25.86 17.14
CA ILE A 347 -10.93 -27.14 16.80
C ILE A 347 -11.91 -27.85 15.89
N LYS A 348 -11.61 -27.96 14.58
CA LYS A 348 -12.38 -28.78 13.64
C LYS A 348 -12.47 -30.18 14.25
N LYS A 349 -13.63 -30.53 14.82
CA LYS A 349 -13.91 -31.88 15.31
C LYS A 349 -13.78 -32.80 14.10
N THR A 350 -12.69 -33.54 14.01
CA THR A 350 -12.60 -34.69 13.11
C THR A 350 -13.62 -35.71 13.61
N TYR A 351 -14.80 -35.74 13.00
CA TYR A 351 -15.73 -36.82 13.23
C TYR A 351 -15.08 -38.13 12.74
N PRO A 352 -15.08 -39.21 13.54
CA PRO A 352 -14.53 -40.48 13.10
C PRO A 352 -15.28 -40.93 11.86
N THR A 353 -14.54 -41.19 10.78
CA THR A 353 -15.06 -41.86 9.60
C THR A 353 -15.54 -43.24 10.01
N PHE A 354 -16.86 -43.43 10.04
CA PHE A 354 -17.42 -44.77 10.14
C PHE A 354 -17.00 -45.54 8.88
N LYS A 355 -16.03 -46.44 9.05
CA LYS A 355 -15.76 -47.48 8.07
C LYS A 355 -17.02 -48.35 7.98
N ILE A 356 -17.75 -48.21 6.88
CA ILE A 356 -18.72 -49.20 6.46
C ILE A 356 -17.89 -50.40 6.00
N ASN A 357 -17.82 -51.45 6.83
CA ASN A 357 -17.29 -52.72 6.39
C ASN A 357 -18.29 -53.31 5.37
N SER A 358 -17.77 -53.59 4.19
CA SER A 358 -18.43 -54.28 3.07
C SER A 358 -18.91 -55.67 3.44
#